data_AF-G7CGE3-F1
#
_entry.id   AF-G7CGE3-F1
#
_cell.length_a   1.000
_cell.length_b   1.000
_cell.length_c   1.000
_cell.angle_alpha   90.00
_cell.angle_beta   90.00
_cell.angle_gamma   90.00
#
_symmetry.space_group_name_H-M   'P 1'
#
loop_
_entity.id
_entity.type
_entity.pdbx_description
1 polymer ?
#
loop_
_entity_poly.entity_id
_entity_poly.type
_entity_poly.pdbx_seq_one_letter_code
_entity_poly.pdbx_strand_id
1 'polypeptide(L)'
;MRDLARQLRMAVNTVARAYRELEMAGLVETRGRFGTYVARTDPADAEMARAAQMYVATARKLGVDPAEAIAYVEAEFGGPNSSSV
;
A
#
# COMPACT_ATOMS: atom_id res chain seq x y z
N MET A 1 -3.43 22.73 -13.14
CA MET A 1 -3.23 22.92 -11.68
C MET A 1 -3.74 24.28 -11.17
N ARG A 2 -3.49 25.40 -11.87
CA ARG A 2 -3.97 26.74 -11.47
C ARG A 2 -5.50 26.85 -11.31
N ASP A 3 -6.28 26.19 -12.18
CA ASP A 3 -7.74 26.25 -12.10
C ASP A 3 -8.36 25.46 -10.93
N LEU A 4 -7.76 24.32 -10.56
CA LEU A 4 -8.23 23.51 -9.42
C LEU A 4 -7.99 24.20 -8.07
N ALA A 5 -6.84 24.87 -7.93
CA ALA A 5 -6.52 25.67 -6.74
C ALA A 5 -7.51 26.83 -6.53
N ARG A 6 -7.96 27.45 -7.62
CA ARG A 6 -8.96 28.53 -7.60
C ARG A 6 -10.36 28.04 -7.21
N GLN A 7 -10.73 26.82 -7.59
CA GLN A 7 -12.01 26.20 -7.22
C GLN A 7 -12.05 25.71 -5.77
N LEU A 8 -10.93 25.22 -5.23
CA LEU A 8 -10.85 24.67 -3.86
C LEU A 8 -10.44 25.70 -2.80
N ARG A 9 -10.20 26.97 -3.18
CA ARG A 9 -9.65 28.03 -2.30
C ARG A 9 -8.39 27.59 -1.52
N MET A 10 -7.58 26.73 -2.12
CA MET A 10 -6.34 26.22 -1.51
C MET A 10 -5.12 26.83 -2.21
N ALA A 11 -4.06 27.09 -1.44
CA ALA A 11 -2.80 27.54 -2.02
C ALA A 11 -2.27 26.50 -3.02
N VAL A 12 -1.78 26.95 -4.17
CA VAL A 12 -1.26 26.10 -5.25
C VAL A 12 -0.17 25.14 -4.74
N ASN A 13 0.65 25.59 -3.79
CA ASN A 13 1.69 24.79 -3.16
C ASN A 13 1.13 23.61 -2.35
N THR A 14 -0.06 23.74 -1.77
CA THR A 14 -0.74 22.69 -1.02
C THR A 14 -1.27 21.60 -1.96
N VAL A 15 -1.82 21.98 -3.11
CA VAL A 15 -2.25 21.03 -4.15
C VAL A 15 -1.05 20.28 -4.72
N ALA A 16 0.06 20.98 -4.99
CA ALA A 16 1.29 20.36 -5.47
C ALA A 16 1.88 19.37 -4.46
N ARG A 17 1.77 19.66 -3.15
CA ARG A 17 2.21 18.76 -2.09
C ARG A 17 1.34 17.52 -2.00
N ALA A 18 0.01 17.68 -2.02
CA ALA A 18 -0.93 16.56 -1.98
C ALA A 18 -0.72 15.60 -3.17
N TYR A 19 -0.51 16.11 -4.38
CA TYR A 19 -0.22 15.26 -5.54
C TYR A 19 1.08 14.48 -5.41
N ARG A 20 2.15 15.11 -4.90
CA ARG A 20 3.42 14.41 -4.63
C ARG A 20 3.26 13.33 -3.56
N GLU A 21 2.52 13.61 -2.50
CA GLU A 21 2.26 12.63 -1.43
C GLU A 21 1.44 11.45 -1.96
N LEU A 22 0.46 11.68 -2.83
CA LEU A 22 -0.32 10.63 -3.49
C LEU A 22 0.51 9.81 -4.51
N GLU A 23 1.42 10.45 -5.23
CA GLU A 23 2.34 9.77 -6.16
C GLU A 23 3.38 8.94 -5.40
N MET A 24 3.95 9.45 -4.31
CA MET A 24 4.83 8.70 -3.42
C MET A 24 4.12 7.53 -2.75
N ALA A 25 2.86 7.72 -2.38
CA ALA A 25 2.03 6.64 -1.85
C ALA A 25 1.71 5.60 -2.93
N GLY A 26 1.89 5.88 -4.22
CA GLY A 26 1.54 5.00 -5.33
C GLY A 26 0.05 5.02 -5.68
N LEU A 27 -0.73 5.94 -5.12
CA LEU A 27 -2.17 6.09 -5.34
C LEU A 27 -2.49 6.81 -6.66
N VAL A 28 -1.49 7.48 -7.23
CA VAL A 28 -1.62 8.31 -8.43
C VAL A 28 -0.39 8.11 -9.33
N GLU A 29 -0.60 7.85 -10.62
CA GLU A 29 0.46 7.69 -11.63
C GLU A 29 0.41 8.85 -12.64
N THR A 30 1.55 9.52 -12.85
CA THR A 30 1.67 10.59 -13.85
C THR A 30 2.13 10.02 -15.20
N ARG A 31 1.23 9.93 -16.19
CA ARG A 31 1.56 9.47 -17.56
C ARG A 31 1.82 10.64 -18.50
N GLY A 32 2.89 11.40 -18.22
CA GLY A 32 3.42 12.44 -19.11
C GLY A 32 2.35 13.40 -19.67
N ARG A 33 2.27 13.54 -21.00
CA ARG A 33 1.34 14.45 -21.71
C ARG A 33 -0.16 14.07 -21.63
N PHE A 34 -0.51 12.93 -21.03
CA PHE A 34 -1.90 12.45 -20.92
C PHE A 34 -2.55 12.77 -19.56
N GLY A 35 -1.83 13.42 -18.63
CA GLY A 35 -2.36 13.81 -17.33
C GLY A 35 -2.09 12.78 -16.22
N THR A 36 -2.79 12.95 -15.10
CA THR A 36 -2.56 12.25 -13.84
C THR A 36 -3.72 11.29 -13.56
N TYR A 37 -3.44 10.00 -13.36
CA TYR A 37 -4.44 8.94 -13.20
C TYR A 37 -4.39 8.33 -11.80
N VAL A 38 -5.54 7.89 -11.26
CA VAL A 38 -5.59 7.09 -10.02
C VAL A 38 -5.00 5.71 -10.32
N ALA A 39 -4.04 5.27 -9.52
CA ALA A 39 -3.40 3.97 -9.68
C ALA A 39 -4.44 2.85 -9.57
N ARG A 40 -4.36 1.87 -10.47
CA ARG A 40 -5.35 0.79 -10.60
C ARG A 40 -5.20 -0.31 -9.53
N THR A 41 -4.14 -0.25 -8.72
CA THR A 41 -3.78 -1.25 -7.71
C THR A 41 -3.42 -0.51 -6.43
N ASP A 42 -4.03 -0.90 -5.31
CA ASP A 42 -3.71 -0.34 -4.00
C ASP A 42 -2.23 -0.66 -3.67
N PRO A 43 -1.39 0.34 -3.40
CA PRO A 43 -0.02 0.16 -2.92
C PRO A 43 0.08 -0.78 -1.72
N ALA A 44 -0.95 -0.78 -0.85
CA ALA A 44 -1.06 -1.72 0.26
C ALA A 44 -1.22 -3.17 -0.24
N ASP A 45 -2.01 -3.41 -1.29
CA ASP A 45 -2.17 -4.74 -1.90
C ASP A 45 -0.84 -5.25 -2.46
N ALA A 46 -0.08 -4.38 -3.14
CA ALA A 46 1.21 -4.74 -3.71
C ALA A 46 2.24 -5.11 -2.62
N GLU A 47 2.27 -4.34 -1.54
CA GLU A 47 3.16 -4.62 -0.40
C GLU A 47 2.75 -5.89 0.35
N MET A 48 1.44 -6.11 0.55
CA MET A 48 0.92 -7.35 1.13
C MET A 48 1.23 -8.59 0.28
N ALA A 49 1.12 -8.47 -1.05
CA ALA A 49 1.50 -9.54 -1.97
C ALA A 49 3.01 -9.86 -1.87
N ARG A 50 3.87 -8.84 -1.73
CA ARG A 50 5.32 -9.00 -1.53
C ARG A 50 5.61 -9.69 -0.20
N ALA A 51 4.95 -9.28 0.88
CA ALA A 51 5.09 -9.91 2.20
C ALA A 51 4.67 -11.38 2.17
N ALA A 52 3.54 -11.70 1.53
CA ALA A 52 3.08 -13.08 1.35
C ALA A 52 4.08 -13.95 0.57
N GLN A 53 4.67 -13.41 -0.50
CA GLN A 53 5.71 -14.11 -1.27
C GLN A 53 6.95 -14.42 -0.42
N MET A 54 7.42 -13.46 0.39
CA MET A 54 8.55 -13.65 1.30
C MET A 54 8.27 -14.71 2.36
N TYR A 55 7.05 -14.69 2.91
CA TYR A 55 6.61 -15.69 3.89
C TYR A 55 6.61 -17.10 3.30
N VAL A 56 5.96 -17.30 2.14
CA VAL A 56 5.90 -18.60 1.44
C VAL A 56 7.29 -19.09 1.04
N ALA A 57 8.16 -18.19 0.56
CA ALA A 57 9.55 -18.55 0.24
C ALA A 57 10.31 -19.07 1.46
N THR A 58 10.04 -18.50 2.65
CA THR A 58 10.65 -18.94 3.91
C THR A 58 10.07 -20.28 4.36
N ALA A 59 8.75 -20.44 4.36
CA ALA A 59 8.08 -21.71 4.69
C ALA A 59 8.60 -22.87 3.83
N ARG A 60 8.72 -22.65 2.51
CA ARG A 60 9.28 -23.65 1.58
C ARG A 60 10.72 -24.02 1.90
N LYS A 61 11.58 -23.06 2.27
CA LYS A 61 12.97 -23.34 2.68
C LYS A 61 13.05 -24.18 3.96
N LEU A 62 12.06 -24.03 4.83
CA LEU A 62 11.95 -24.77 6.09
C LEU A 62 11.23 -26.12 5.95
N GLY A 63 10.70 -26.43 4.76
CA GLY A 63 9.93 -27.66 4.53
C GLY A 63 8.53 -27.65 5.16
N VAL A 64 8.03 -26.47 5.54
CA VAL A 64 6.70 -26.28 6.13
C VAL A 64 5.65 -26.40 5.01
N ASP A 65 4.64 -27.23 5.24
CA ASP A 65 3.56 -27.39 4.28
C ASP A 65 2.59 -26.18 4.29
N PRO A 66 1.77 -25.99 3.24
CA PRO A 66 0.89 -24.83 3.17
C PRO A 66 -0.13 -24.70 4.33
N ALA A 67 -0.64 -25.81 4.87
CA ALA A 67 -1.61 -25.76 5.95
C ALA A 67 -0.97 -25.33 7.27
N GLU A 68 0.23 -25.85 7.56
CA GLU A 68 1.01 -25.44 8.73
C GLU A 68 1.49 -23.98 8.60
N ALA A 69 1.88 -23.54 7.40
CA ALA A 69 2.23 -22.14 7.15
C ALA A 69 1.04 -21.19 7.40
N ILE A 70 -0.18 -21.56 6.99
CA ILE A 70 -1.37 -20.76 7.29
C ILE A 70 -1.62 -20.71 8.80
N ALA A 71 -1.46 -21.82 9.52
CA ALA A 71 -1.65 -21.88 10.97
C ALA A 71 -0.72 -20.92 11.74
N TYR A 72 0.54 -20.76 11.31
CA TYR A 72 1.45 -19.76 11.89
C TYR A 72 0.93 -18.33 11.71
N VAL A 73 0.40 -17.99 10.52
CA VAL A 73 -0.16 -16.66 10.26
C VAL A 73 -1.42 -16.42 11.10
N GLU A 74 -2.31 -17.42 11.17
CA GLU A 74 -3.53 -17.35 11.98
C GLU A 74 -3.23 -17.22 13.48
N ALA A 75 -2.18 -17.89 13.98
CA ALA A 75 -1.75 -17.79 15.36
C ALA A 75 -1.27 -16.38 15.74
N GLU A 76 -0.62 -15.65 14.82
CA GLU A 76 -0.23 -14.25 15.05
C GLU A 76 -1.45 -13.32 15.12
N PHE A 77 -2.51 -13.60 14.36
CA PHE A 77 -3.77 -12.86 14.45
C PHE A 77 -4.61 -13.23 15.69
N GLY A 78 -4.49 -14.46 16.18
CA GLY A 78 -5.27 -15.01 17.30
C GLY A 78 -4.53 -15.10 18.65
N GLY A 79 -3.26 -14.72 18.72
CA GLY A 79 -2.42 -14.83 19.92
C GLY A 79 -2.91 -13.94 21.08
N PRO A 80 -2.74 -14.36 22.35
CA PRO A 80 -3.21 -13.62 23.52
C PRO A 80 -2.31 -12.41 23.81
N ASN A 81 -2.36 -11.36 22.99
CA ASN A 81 -1.93 -10.01 23.37
C ASN A 81 -2.33 -8.91 22.37
N SER A 82 -3.63 -8.68 22.21
CA SER A 82 -4.16 -7.40 21.71
C SER A 82 -4.89 -6.66 22.85
N SER A 83 -4.15 -6.30 23.90
CA SER A 83 -4.58 -5.30 24.89
C SER A 83 -3.37 -4.62 25.51
N SER A 84 -3.39 -3.27 25.47
CA SER A 84 -2.41 -2.30 25.99
C SER A 84 -1.23 -2.07 25.03
N VAL A 85 -1.01 -0.90 24.41
CA VAL A 85 -1.07 0.50 24.89
C VAL A 85 -1.46 1.44 23.74
#